data_AF-A0A7S1ZKT3-F1
#
_entry.id   AF-A0A7S1ZKT3-F1
#
_cell.length_a   1.000
_cell.length_b   1.000
_cell.length_c   1.000
_cell.angle_alpha   90.00
_cell.angle_beta   90.00
_cell.angle_gamma   90.00
#
_symmetry.space_group_name_H-M   'P 1'
#
loop_
_entity.id
_entity.type
_entity.pdbx_description
1 polymer ?
#
loop_
_entity_poly.entity_id
_entity_poly.type
_entity_poly.pdbx_seq_one_letter_code
_entity_poly.pdbx_strand_id
1 'polypeptide(L)'
;PASVIKALHVLCADPSNTVFVVSGDAQENVEAALGHIPGLGLAASNGATFSPPIPEGQQTTAAKRTWESFDLGVDWRAVKRVAEPIMFKYTARTNGSFVKLTHSSLGWSYYSCDPEWGLLQASHLMLELETALRGYDVRFVTLKGVIEVVPRMLNKGLIVKKVLREVAEQSGGGGGGGFVLCMGG
;
A
#
# COMPACT_ATOMS: atom_id res chain seq x y z
N PRO A 1 -10.35 -16.96 3.35
CA PRO A 1 -11.02 -18.29 3.33
C PRO A 1 -10.02 -19.41 3.00
N ALA A 2 -10.15 -20.59 3.60
CA ALA A 2 -9.21 -21.70 3.40
C ALA A 2 -9.09 -22.12 1.92
N SER A 3 -10.19 -22.04 1.16
CA SER A 3 -10.22 -22.31 -0.28
C SER A 3 -9.32 -21.37 -1.09
N VAL A 4 -9.28 -20.09 -0.74
CA VAL A 4 -8.44 -19.07 -1.42
C VAL A 4 -6.96 -19.35 -1.16
N ILE A 5 -6.59 -19.65 0.08
CA ILE A 5 -5.19 -19.98 0.45
C ILE A 5 -4.74 -21.22 -0.32
N LYS A 6 -5.57 -22.27 -0.37
CA LYS A 6 -5.26 -23.48 -1.15
C LYS A 6 -5.09 -23.19 -2.64
N ALA A 7 -5.96 -22.36 -3.22
CA ALA A 7 -5.82 -21.96 -4.63
C ALA A 7 -4.53 -21.18 -4.88
N LEU A 8 -4.16 -20.25 -4.00
CA LEU A 8 -2.89 -19.52 -4.10
C LEU A 8 -1.68 -20.45 -4.03
N HIS A 9 -1.68 -21.43 -3.12
CA HIS A 9 -0.61 -22.45 -3.09
C HIS A 9 -0.49 -23.22 -4.41
N VAL A 10 -1.61 -23.66 -4.99
CA VAL A 10 -1.60 -24.38 -6.27
C VAL A 10 -1.08 -23.49 -7.39
N LEU A 11 -1.50 -22.22 -7.44
CA LEU A 11 -1.04 -21.28 -8.47
C LEU A 11 0.45 -20.97 -8.35
N CYS A 12 0.95 -20.75 -7.13
CA CYS A 12 2.36 -20.44 -6.88
C CYS A 12 3.30 -21.63 -7.07
N ALA A 13 2.80 -22.87 -7.03
CA ALA A 13 3.60 -24.08 -7.22
C ALA A 13 3.99 -24.31 -8.70
N ASP A 14 3.29 -23.71 -9.65
CA ASP A 14 3.67 -23.76 -11.06
C ASP A 14 4.73 -22.68 -11.35
N PRO A 15 5.97 -23.05 -11.74
CA PRO A 15 7.04 -22.09 -12.02
C PRO A 15 6.75 -21.18 -13.22
N SER A 16 5.75 -21.51 -14.04
CA SER A 16 5.28 -20.67 -15.15
C SER A 16 4.42 -19.50 -14.68
N ASN A 17 3.97 -19.52 -13.42
CA ASN A 17 3.10 -18.51 -12.87
C ASN A 17 3.90 -17.50 -12.03
N THR A 18 3.62 -16.22 -12.23
CA THR A 18 4.01 -15.15 -11.30
C THR A 18 2.75 -14.62 -10.63
N VAL A 19 2.59 -14.91 -9.34
CA VAL A 19 1.38 -14.57 -8.58
C VAL A 19 1.66 -13.43 -7.62
N PHE A 20 0.79 -12.42 -7.61
CA PHE A 20 0.87 -11.30 -6.67
C PHE A 20 -0.49 -11.02 -6.01
N VAL A 21 -0.46 -10.66 -4.73
CA VAL A 21 -1.61 -10.07 -4.04
C VAL A 21 -1.32 -8.60 -3.75
N VAL A 22 -2.20 -7.71 -4.24
CA VAL A 22 -2.11 -6.26 -4.04
C VAL A 22 -3.21 -5.79 -3.10
N SER A 23 -2.83 -5.47 -1.87
CA SER A 23 -3.75 -5.05 -0.80
C SER A 23 -3.67 -3.54 -0.51
N GLY A 24 -4.80 -2.99 -0.04
CA GLY A 24 -4.85 -1.66 0.56
C GLY A 24 -4.41 -1.64 2.03
N ASP A 25 -4.24 -2.80 2.64
CA ASP A 25 -3.89 -2.95 4.05
C ASP A 25 -2.38 -2.77 4.31
N ALA A 26 -1.99 -2.65 5.58
CA ALA A 26 -0.62 -2.49 6.02
C ALA A 26 0.24 -3.75 5.78
N GLN A 27 1.56 -3.57 5.66
CA GLN A 27 2.50 -4.66 5.37
C GLN A 27 2.38 -5.80 6.37
N GLU A 28 2.26 -5.47 7.66
CA GLU A 28 2.20 -6.43 8.76
C GLU A 28 0.95 -7.30 8.66
N ASN A 29 -0.19 -6.71 8.29
CA ASN A 29 -1.45 -7.43 8.13
C ASN A 29 -1.42 -8.36 6.92
N VAL A 30 -0.88 -7.87 5.79
CA VAL A 30 -0.75 -8.67 4.55
C VAL A 30 0.24 -9.83 4.75
N GLU A 31 1.36 -9.57 5.42
CA GLU A 31 2.37 -10.59 5.72
C GLU A 31 1.85 -11.61 6.74
N ALA A 32 1.15 -11.19 7.79
CA ALA A 32 0.52 -12.12 8.72
C ALA A 32 -0.53 -13.01 8.04
N ALA A 33 -1.30 -12.47 7.10
CA ALA A 33 -2.37 -13.20 6.42
C ALA A 33 -1.86 -14.15 5.32
N LEU A 34 -0.86 -13.76 4.55
CA LEU A 34 -0.46 -14.45 3.31
C LEU A 34 1.05 -14.68 3.17
N GLY A 35 1.86 -14.16 4.10
CA GLY A 35 3.31 -14.20 4.03
C GLY A 35 3.90 -15.61 4.07
N HIS A 36 3.14 -16.58 4.59
CA HIS A 36 3.52 -17.99 4.69
C HIS A 36 3.38 -18.77 3.37
N ILE A 37 2.79 -18.19 2.31
CA ILE A 37 2.61 -18.85 1.02
C ILE A 37 3.89 -18.67 0.18
N PRO A 38 4.63 -19.77 -0.13
CA PRO A 38 5.82 -19.69 -0.97
C PRO A 38 5.45 -19.31 -2.40
N GLY A 39 6.36 -18.64 -3.11
CA GLY A 39 6.17 -18.20 -4.48
C GLY A 39 5.14 -17.06 -4.67
N LEU A 40 4.52 -16.56 -3.60
CA LEU A 40 3.55 -15.47 -3.68
C LEU A 40 4.24 -14.12 -3.53
N GLY A 41 4.10 -13.19 -4.48
CA GLY A 41 4.48 -11.79 -4.30
C GLY A 41 3.42 -11.01 -3.52
N LEU A 42 3.83 -10.03 -2.71
CA LEU A 42 2.91 -9.24 -1.88
C LEU A 42 3.10 -7.75 -2.16
N ALA A 43 1.99 -7.01 -2.24
CA ALA A 43 2.00 -5.56 -2.23
C ALA A 43 0.99 -5.03 -1.22
N ALA A 44 1.40 -4.02 -0.47
CA ALA A 44 0.66 -3.43 0.64
C ALA A 44 0.48 -1.92 0.43
N SER A 45 -0.34 -1.29 1.27
CA SER A 45 -0.57 0.16 1.26
C SER A 45 -0.95 0.67 -0.14
N ASN A 46 -1.88 -0.03 -0.80
CA ASN A 46 -2.34 0.27 -2.16
C ASN A 46 -1.25 0.19 -3.26
N GLY A 47 -0.23 -0.63 -3.03
CA GLY A 47 0.90 -0.80 -3.93
C GLY A 47 2.04 0.18 -3.69
N ALA A 48 2.05 0.92 -2.57
CA ALA A 48 3.17 1.80 -2.21
C ALA A 48 4.43 0.99 -1.89
N THR A 49 4.25 -0.19 -1.29
CA THR A 49 5.32 -1.11 -0.97
C THR A 49 5.00 -2.50 -1.45
N PHE A 50 6.04 -3.25 -1.82
CA PHE A 50 5.91 -4.61 -2.31
C PHE A 50 7.09 -5.46 -1.88
N SER A 51 6.88 -6.77 -1.92
CA SER A 51 7.87 -7.81 -1.70
C SER A 51 7.77 -8.79 -2.84
N PRO A 52 8.88 -9.11 -3.53
CA PRO A 52 8.85 -10.06 -4.65
C PRO A 52 8.46 -11.47 -4.19
N PRO A 53 8.08 -12.36 -5.14
CA PRO A 53 7.89 -13.78 -4.87
C PRO A 53 9.16 -14.39 -4.26
N ILE A 54 9.00 -15.19 -3.22
CA ILE A 54 10.11 -15.89 -2.59
C ILE A 54 10.02 -17.37 -2.99
N PRO A 55 10.99 -17.93 -3.73
CA PRO A 55 10.94 -19.31 -4.18
C PRO A 55 10.82 -20.32 -3.04
N GLU A 56 10.16 -21.44 -3.33
CA GLU A 56 10.07 -22.58 -2.42
C GLU A 56 11.48 -23.09 -2.09
N GLY A 57 11.82 -23.15 -0.79
CA GLY A 57 13.17 -23.50 -0.29
C GLY A 57 14.04 -22.32 0.18
N GLN A 58 13.73 -21.09 -0.23
CA GLN A 58 14.36 -19.88 0.34
C GLN A 58 13.52 -19.25 1.46
N GLN A 59 12.25 -19.65 1.55
CA GLN A 59 11.34 -19.27 2.63
C GLN A 59 11.67 -20.08 3.89
N THR A 60 12.57 -19.59 4.74
CA THR A 60 12.78 -20.17 6.07
C THR A 60 11.75 -19.58 7.05
N THR A 61 11.41 -20.33 8.11
CA THR A 61 10.53 -19.84 9.19
C THR A 61 11.06 -18.59 9.90
N ALA A 62 12.32 -18.20 9.64
CA ALA A 62 12.98 -17.01 10.17
C ALA A 62 13.27 -15.92 9.10
N ALA A 63 13.09 -16.21 7.80
CA ALA A 63 13.37 -15.25 6.74
C ALA A 63 12.24 -14.23 6.63
N LYS A 64 12.42 -13.08 7.28
CA LYS A 64 11.55 -11.91 7.13
C LYS A 64 11.59 -11.44 5.68
N ARG A 65 10.42 -11.19 5.09
CA ARG A 65 10.33 -10.73 3.69
C ARG A 65 11.01 -9.37 3.55
N THR A 66 11.74 -9.17 2.45
CA THR A 66 12.27 -7.84 2.10
C THR A 66 11.16 -7.04 1.44
N TRP A 67 10.90 -5.85 1.97
CA TRP A 67 9.93 -4.90 1.44
C TRP A 67 10.65 -3.74 0.76
N GLU A 68 10.22 -3.44 -0.45
CA GLU A 68 10.66 -2.32 -1.26
C GLU A 68 9.52 -1.31 -1.41
N SER A 69 9.86 -0.08 -1.75
CA SER A 69 8.89 0.99 -2.02
C SER A 69 9.22 1.69 -3.32
N PHE A 70 8.20 2.17 -4.02
CA PHE A 70 8.43 3.01 -5.19
C PHE A 70 8.99 4.37 -4.76
N ASP A 71 10.12 4.76 -5.34
CA ASP A 71 10.53 6.17 -5.32
C ASP A 71 9.65 6.94 -6.30
N LEU A 72 8.75 7.75 -5.75
CA LEU A 72 7.81 8.58 -6.50
C LEU A 72 8.22 10.05 -6.49
N GLY A 73 9.47 10.37 -6.11
CA GLY A 73 10.02 11.72 -6.15
C GLY A 73 9.47 12.67 -5.09
N VAL A 74 8.76 12.17 -4.08
CA VAL A 74 8.19 12.99 -3.00
C VAL A 74 9.17 13.09 -1.83
N ASP A 75 9.60 14.31 -1.49
CA ASP A 75 10.34 14.58 -0.25
C ASP A 75 9.39 14.49 0.96
N TRP A 76 9.24 13.28 1.49
CA TRP A 76 8.40 13.02 2.67
C TRP A 76 8.84 13.77 3.91
N ARG A 77 10.13 14.12 4.04
CA ARG A 77 10.61 14.89 5.19
C ARG A 77 10.09 16.32 5.12
N ALA A 78 10.07 16.93 3.94
CA ALA A 78 9.51 18.26 3.73
C ALA A 78 7.98 18.25 3.90
N VAL A 79 7.29 17.25 3.34
CA VAL A 79 5.82 17.10 3.50
C VAL A 79 5.45 16.95 4.98
N LYS A 80 6.12 16.05 5.71
CA LYS A 80 5.90 15.82 7.16
C LYS A 80 6.07 17.09 7.98
N ARG A 81 7.13 17.88 7.71
CA ARG A 81 7.41 19.13 8.43
C ARG A 81 6.24 20.12 8.35
N VAL A 82 5.50 20.12 7.24
CA VAL A 82 4.34 21.01 7.03
C VAL A 82 3.05 20.38 7.55
N ALA A 83 2.81 19.11 7.25
CA ALA A 83 1.55 18.44 7.51
C ALA A 83 1.37 18.01 8.98
N GLU A 84 2.44 17.54 9.64
CA GLU A 84 2.34 17.01 11.01
C GLU A 84 1.82 18.04 12.02
N PRO A 85 2.33 19.30 12.09
CA PRO A 85 1.80 20.30 13.01
C PRO A 85 0.30 20.57 12.79
N ILE A 86 -0.14 20.57 11.52
CA ILE A 86 -1.55 20.74 11.18
C ILE A 86 -2.34 19.53 11.69
N MET A 87 -1.94 18.30 11.36
CA MET A 87 -2.64 17.09 11.82
C MET A 87 -2.69 17.00 13.36
N PHE A 88 -1.60 17.28 14.07
CA PHE A 88 -1.57 17.26 15.54
C PHE A 88 -2.49 18.31 16.17
N LYS A 89 -2.64 19.49 15.55
CA LYS A 89 -3.61 20.49 15.98
C LYS A 89 -5.05 19.97 15.96
N TYR A 90 -5.42 19.19 14.94
CA TYR A 90 -6.76 18.57 14.86
C TYR A 90 -6.90 17.39 15.82
N THR A 91 -5.83 16.61 15.99
CA THR A 91 -5.79 15.52 16.97
C THR A 91 -6.03 16.02 18.39
N ALA A 92 -5.41 17.13 18.78
CA ALA A 92 -5.54 17.71 20.12
C ALA A 92 -6.97 18.18 20.49
N ARG A 93 -7.85 18.37 19.49
CA ARG A 93 -9.24 18.84 19.69
C ARG A 93 -10.31 17.82 19.26
N THR A 94 -9.89 16.61 18.90
CA THR A 94 -10.79 15.56 18.41
C THR A 94 -10.51 14.27 19.17
N ASN A 95 -11.25 14.05 20.26
CA ASN A 95 -11.07 12.88 21.11
C ASN A 95 -11.26 11.58 20.31
N GLY A 96 -10.34 10.64 20.48
CA GLY A 96 -10.35 9.36 19.76
C GLY A 96 -9.67 9.41 18.38
N SER A 97 -9.21 10.57 17.92
CA SER A 97 -8.43 10.69 16.69
C SER A 97 -6.93 10.47 16.94
N PHE A 98 -6.19 10.12 15.89
CA PHE A 98 -4.73 10.00 15.95
C PHE A 98 -4.08 10.17 14.58
N VAL A 99 -2.79 10.53 14.59
CA VAL A 99 -1.95 10.62 13.39
C VAL A 99 -1.27 9.28 13.14
N LYS A 100 -1.33 8.77 11.90
CA LYS A 100 -0.61 7.59 11.42
C LYS A 100 0.52 8.03 10.50
N LEU A 101 1.76 7.95 10.95
CA LEU A 101 2.93 8.29 10.16
C LEU A 101 3.52 7.02 9.53
N THR A 102 3.76 7.02 8.23
CA THR A 102 4.52 5.96 7.55
C THR A 102 5.73 6.55 6.83
N HIS A 103 6.58 5.71 6.21
CA HIS A 103 7.70 6.19 5.40
C HIS A 103 7.22 7.03 4.20
N SER A 104 6.10 6.65 3.58
CA SER A 104 5.64 7.16 2.29
C SER A 104 4.17 7.59 2.26
N SER A 105 3.58 7.85 3.43
CA SER A 105 2.24 8.42 3.59
C SER A 105 2.04 9.05 4.98
N LEU A 106 0.98 9.85 5.10
CA LEU A 106 0.53 10.48 6.34
C LEU A 106 -0.98 10.28 6.48
N GLY A 107 -1.44 9.66 7.55
CA GLY A 107 -2.86 9.45 7.82
C GLY A 107 -3.33 10.23 9.04
N TRP A 108 -4.58 10.68 9.02
CA TRP A 108 -5.30 11.13 10.21
C TRP A 108 -6.57 10.29 10.35
N SER A 109 -6.63 9.49 11.41
CA SER A 109 -7.75 8.61 11.71
C SER A 109 -8.71 9.31 12.65
N TYR A 110 -9.98 9.29 12.29
CA TYR A 110 -11.13 9.69 13.12
C TYR A 110 -12.14 8.55 13.30
N TYR A 111 -11.73 7.30 13.02
CA TYR A 111 -12.61 6.13 13.07
C TYR A 111 -13.24 5.90 14.46
N SER A 112 -12.50 6.20 15.52
CA SER A 112 -12.95 6.06 16.91
C SER A 112 -13.50 7.36 17.52
N CYS A 113 -13.73 8.38 16.69
CA CYS A 113 -14.33 9.64 17.12
C CYS A 113 -15.85 9.55 17.10
N ASP A 114 -16.51 10.53 17.72
CA ASP A 114 -17.90 10.83 17.38
C ASP A 114 -18.03 11.01 15.85
N PRO A 115 -18.97 10.34 15.16
CA PRO A 115 -19.02 10.33 13.70
C PRO A 115 -19.21 11.70 13.07
N GLU A 116 -20.09 12.54 13.62
CA GLU A 116 -20.40 13.85 13.08
C GLU A 116 -19.26 14.83 13.34
N TRP A 117 -18.75 14.84 14.58
CA TRP A 117 -17.61 15.68 14.96
C TRP A 117 -16.33 15.29 14.22
N GLY A 118 -16.05 13.99 14.13
CA GLY A 118 -14.90 13.46 13.41
C GLY A 118 -14.91 13.84 11.94
N LEU A 119 -16.06 13.70 11.27
CA LEU A 119 -16.23 14.08 9.87
C LEU A 119 -16.09 15.59 9.66
N LEU A 120 -16.64 16.41 10.56
CA LEU A 120 -16.49 17.86 10.52
C LEU A 120 -15.02 18.28 10.63
N GLN A 121 -14.30 17.72 11.61
CA GLN A 121 -12.88 17.98 11.81
C GLN A 121 -12.03 17.47 10.63
N ALA A 122 -12.37 16.31 10.07
CA ALA A 122 -11.74 15.76 8.87
C ALA A 122 -11.86 16.73 7.68
N SER A 123 -13.05 17.29 7.46
CA SER A 123 -13.30 18.22 6.35
C SER A 123 -12.48 19.51 6.47
N HIS A 124 -12.43 20.08 7.68
CA HIS A 124 -11.59 21.26 7.96
C HIS A 124 -10.09 20.96 7.84
N LEU A 125 -9.65 19.80 8.33
CA LEU A 125 -8.25 19.35 8.22
C LEU A 125 -7.84 19.23 6.75
N MET A 126 -8.69 18.62 5.92
CA MET A 126 -8.43 18.44 4.49
C MET A 126 -8.19 19.78 3.78
N LEU A 127 -9.08 20.76 3.98
CA LEU A 127 -8.95 22.10 3.37
C LEU A 127 -7.64 22.79 3.75
N GLU A 128 -7.25 22.68 5.02
CA GLU A 128 -6.02 23.29 5.51
C GLU A 128 -4.78 22.59 4.94
N LEU A 129 -4.77 21.25 4.92
CA LEU A 129 -3.69 20.48 4.32
C LEU A 129 -3.58 20.69 2.81
N GLU A 130 -4.69 20.77 2.08
CA GLU A 130 -4.71 21.06 0.64
C GLU A 130 -4.05 22.40 0.32
N THR A 131 -4.28 23.40 1.17
CA THR A 131 -3.66 24.72 1.04
C THR A 131 -2.17 24.64 1.37
N ALA A 132 -1.81 24.03 2.49
CA ALA A 132 -0.42 23.94 2.96
C ALA A 132 0.48 23.06 2.07
N LEU A 133 -0.09 22.03 1.46
CA LEU A 133 0.64 21.04 0.65
C LEU A 133 0.54 21.27 -0.86
N ARG A 134 -0.01 22.40 -1.31
CA ARG A 134 -0.23 22.71 -2.74
C ARG A 134 1.04 22.61 -3.59
N GLY A 135 2.20 22.91 -3.01
CA GLY A 135 3.51 22.85 -3.69
C GLY A 135 4.16 21.47 -3.76
N TYR A 136 3.52 20.43 -3.23
CA TYR A 136 4.06 19.07 -3.18
C TYR A 136 3.28 18.12 -4.08
N ASP A 137 3.95 17.12 -4.64
CA ASP A 137 3.36 16.08 -5.51
C ASP A 137 2.60 15.00 -4.72
N VAL A 138 1.67 15.45 -3.87
CA VAL A 138 0.81 14.61 -3.05
C VAL A 138 -0.66 14.78 -3.41
N ARG A 139 -1.49 13.83 -3.02
CA ARG A 139 -2.95 13.87 -3.10
C ARG A 139 -3.58 13.34 -1.83
N PHE A 140 -4.84 13.69 -1.61
CA PHE A 140 -5.62 13.23 -0.48
C PHE A 140 -6.49 12.03 -0.87
N VAL A 141 -6.58 11.05 0.03
CA VAL A 141 -7.43 9.88 -0.07
C VAL A 141 -8.32 9.85 1.16
N THR A 142 -9.63 9.85 0.94
CA THR A 142 -10.60 9.68 2.03
C THR A 142 -11.04 8.23 2.05
N LEU A 143 -10.73 7.54 3.15
CA LEU A 143 -11.25 6.22 3.47
C LEU A 143 -12.26 6.34 4.62
N LYS A 144 -12.99 5.27 4.90
CA LYS A 144 -13.95 5.26 6.01
C LYS A 144 -13.24 5.55 7.34
N GLY A 145 -13.47 6.74 7.90
CA GLY A 145 -12.88 7.15 9.17
C GLY A 145 -11.41 7.61 9.09
N VAL A 146 -10.85 7.82 7.89
CA VAL A 146 -9.44 8.22 7.73
C VAL A 146 -9.27 9.17 6.55
N ILE A 147 -8.42 10.19 6.70
CA ILE A 147 -7.85 10.95 5.57
C ILE A 147 -6.38 10.60 5.47
N GLU A 148 -5.91 10.30 4.26
CA GLU A 148 -4.51 9.97 4.00
C GLU A 148 -3.91 10.89 2.91
N VAL A 149 -2.69 11.36 3.14
CA VAL A 149 -1.84 12.03 2.17
C VAL A 149 -0.90 11.00 1.58
N VAL A 150 -0.96 10.83 0.26
CA VAL A 150 -0.16 9.86 -0.49
C VAL A 150 0.49 10.53 -1.71
N PRO A 151 1.54 9.94 -2.32
CA PRO A 151 2.09 10.47 -3.56
C PRO A 151 1.02 10.55 -4.65
N ARG A 152 1.01 11.62 -5.43
CA ARG A 152 0.01 11.82 -6.49
C ARG A 152 0.00 10.68 -7.50
N MET A 153 1.18 10.18 -7.84
CA MET A 153 1.38 9.10 -8.80
C MET A 153 1.06 7.70 -8.24
N LEU A 154 0.83 7.55 -6.92
CA LEU A 154 0.60 6.25 -6.31
C LEU A 154 -0.72 5.63 -6.79
N ASN A 155 -0.61 4.44 -7.39
CA ASN A 155 -1.75 3.60 -7.79
C ASN A 155 -1.32 2.11 -7.86
N LYS A 156 -2.29 1.19 -7.70
CA LYS A 156 -2.06 -0.26 -7.79
C LYS A 156 -1.53 -0.72 -9.15
N GLY A 157 -1.71 0.07 -10.21
CA GLY A 157 -1.15 -0.22 -11.53
C GLY A 157 0.38 -0.13 -11.60
N LEU A 158 1.03 0.58 -10.67
CA LEU A 158 2.50 0.65 -10.62
C LEU A 158 3.14 -0.73 -10.39
N ILE A 159 2.60 -1.50 -9.44
CA ILE A 159 3.09 -2.85 -9.19
C ILE A 159 2.79 -3.79 -10.36
N VAL A 160 1.60 -3.68 -10.97
CA VAL A 160 1.26 -4.48 -12.17
C VAL A 160 2.24 -4.21 -13.31
N LYS A 161 2.54 -2.94 -13.60
CA LYS A 161 3.51 -2.55 -14.65
C LYS A 161 4.91 -3.07 -14.35
N LYS A 162 5.36 -2.99 -13.09
CA LYS A 162 6.67 -3.51 -12.67
C LYS A 162 6.74 -5.03 -12.88
N VAL A 163 5.76 -5.78 -12.39
CA VAL A 163 5.71 -7.24 -12.50
C VAL A 163 5.68 -7.67 -13.97
N LEU A 164 4.84 -7.05 -14.80
CA LEU A 164 4.77 -7.37 -16.23
C LEU A 164 6.10 -7.11 -16.95
N ARG A 165 6.80 -6.03 -16.59
CA ARG A 165 8.13 -5.74 -17.16
C ARG A 165 9.15 -6.81 -16.76
N GLU A 166 9.20 -7.18 -15.48
CA GLU A 166 10.14 -8.19 -14.97
C GLU A 166 9.88 -9.57 -15.62
N VAL A 167 8.62 -9.97 -15.77
CA VAL A 167 8.25 -11.22 -16.45
C VAL A 167 8.63 -11.17 -17.94
N ALA A 168 8.41 -10.04 -18.61
CA ALA A 168 8.76 -9.88 -20.02
C ALA A 168 10.28 -9.94 -20.26
N GLU A 169 11.07 -9.34 -19.35
CA GLU A 169 12.54 -9.39 -19.38
C GLU A 169 13.07 -10.82 -19.16
N GLN A 170 12.46 -11.58 -18.23
CA GLN A 170 12.82 -12.97 -17.96
C GLN A 170 12.47 -13.92 -19.12
N SER A 171 11.45 -13.59 -19.91
CA SER A 171 10.95 -14.41 -21.02
C SER A 171 11.71 -14.20 -22.34
N GLY A 172 12.77 -13.38 -22.36
CA GLY A 172 13.67 -13.25 -23.51
C GLY A 172 13.06 -12.61 -24.77
N GLY A 173 11.98 -11.82 -24.64
CA GLY A 173 11.38 -11.08 -25.76
C GLY A 173 10.67 -11.93 -26.83
N GLY A 174 10.64 -13.26 -26.68
CA GLY A 174 9.94 -14.18 -27.58
C GLY A 174 8.47 -14.25 -27.25
N GLY A 175 7.64 -13.54 -28.01
CA GLY A 175 6.18 -13.41 -27.82
C GLY A 175 5.39 -14.72 -28.02
N GLY A 176 5.42 -15.61 -27.03
CA GLY A 176 4.47 -16.72 -26.89
C GLY A 176 3.39 -16.36 -25.87
N GLY A 177 2.17 -16.06 -26.34
CA GLY A 177 0.93 -15.81 -25.59
C GLY A 177 0.99 -15.80 -24.07
N GLY A 178 1.34 -14.65 -23.47
CA GLY A 178 1.22 -14.44 -22.03
C GLY A 178 -0.24 -14.26 -21.62
N PHE A 179 -0.66 -14.96 -20.57
CA PHE A 179 -1.97 -14.76 -19.94
C PHE A 179 -1.82 -13.87 -18.71
N VAL A 180 -2.67 -12.84 -18.59
CA VAL A 180 -2.71 -11.96 -17.42
C VAL A 180 -4.13 -11.96 -16.87
N LEU A 181 -4.28 -12.32 -15.60
CA LEU A 181 -5.53 -12.22 -14.86
C LEU A 181 -5.38 -11.20 -13.73
N CYS A 182 -6.25 -10.19 -13.70
CA CYS A 182 -6.35 -9.24 -12.59
C CYS A 182 -7.78 -9.26 -12.06
N MET A 183 -7.93 -9.42 -10.75
CA MET A 183 -9.22 -9.40 -10.05
C MET A 183 -9.16 -8.43 -8.89
N GLY A 184 -10.20 -7.62 -8.70
CA GLY A 184 -10.33 -6.66 -7.61
C GLY A 184 -11.79 -6.20 -7.45
N GLY A 185 -12.14 -5.77 -6.24
CA GLY A 185 -13.44 -5.21 -5.88
C GLY A 185 -13.28 -3.97 -5.01
#